data_AF-A0A536CTU9-F1
#
_entry.id   AF-A0A536CTU9-F1
#
_cell.length_a   1.000
_cell.length_b   1.000
_cell.length_c   1.000
_cell.angle_alpha   90.00
_cell.angle_beta   90.00
_cell.angle_gamma   90.00
#
_symmetry.space_group_name_H-M   'P 1'
#
loop_
_entity.id
_entity.type
_entity.pdbx_description
1 polymer ?
#
loop_
_entity_poly.entity_id
_entity_poly.type
_entity_poly.pdbx_seq_one_letter_code
_entity_poly.pdbx_strand_id
1 'polypeptide(L)'
;MVRTLPLAEVKAKLSGLIDDVARRDERVTITKRGRPTAVIMSHDEAASLDATLEIMSDPGFYAEILRNRRALDRGRGRAYELDDLFGEEGSTARAKPTRRAAARSGRRPCGSVSGSSGSCTGGRRPD
;
A
#
# COMPACT_ATOMS: atom_id res chain seq x y z
N MET A 1 16.08 -9.92 -2.51
CA MET A 1 17.11 -10.61 -3.33
C MET A 1 16.96 -10.18 -4.78
N VAL A 2 18.05 -10.01 -5.55
CA VAL A 2 17.96 -9.56 -6.96
C VAL A 2 18.08 -10.75 -7.90
N ARG A 3 17.11 -10.93 -8.79
CA ARG A 3 17.11 -11.98 -9.82
C ARG A 3 17.20 -11.36 -11.20
N THR A 4 17.94 -11.97 -12.11
CA THR A 4 18.06 -11.48 -13.50
C THR A 4 17.41 -12.48 -14.44
N LEU A 5 16.42 -12.03 -15.22
CA LEU A 5 15.68 -12.88 -16.15
C LEU A 5 15.66 -12.28 -17.56
N PRO A 6 15.69 -13.12 -18.62
CA PRO A 6 15.48 -12.65 -19.98
C PRO A 6 14.02 -12.23 -20.18
N LEU A 7 13.80 -11.24 -21.06
CA LEU A 7 12.47 -10.71 -21.39
C LEU A 7 11.48 -11.81 -21.81
N ALA A 8 11.96 -12.85 -22.50
CA ALA A 8 11.11 -13.96 -22.92
C ALA A 8 10.50 -14.73 -21.73
N GLU A 9 11.29 -15.00 -20.69
CA GLU A 9 10.83 -15.71 -19.50
C GLU A 9 9.89 -14.85 -18.66
N VAL A 10 10.19 -13.56 -18.54
CA VAL A 10 9.34 -12.60 -17.82
C VAL A 10 7.95 -12.51 -18.46
N LYS A 11 7.88 -12.46 -19.81
CA LYS A 11 6.60 -12.46 -20.52
C LYS A 11 5.79 -13.74 -20.29
N ALA A 12 6.45 -14.90 -20.18
CA ALA A 12 5.78 -16.18 -19.96
C ALA A 12 5.24 -16.34 -18.54
N LYS A 13 5.86 -15.69 -17.54
CA LYS A 13 5.56 -15.91 -16.10
C LYS A 13 5.19 -14.60 -15.36
N LEU A 14 4.73 -13.58 -16.07
CA LEU A 14 4.57 -12.23 -15.50
C LEU A 14 3.68 -12.19 -14.26
N SER A 15 2.52 -12.83 -14.29
CA SER A 15 1.58 -12.81 -13.15
C SER A 15 2.20 -13.39 -11.89
N GLY A 16 2.87 -14.55 -11.99
CA GLY A 16 3.56 -15.17 -10.85
C GLY A 16 4.72 -14.32 -10.34
N LEU A 17 5.47 -13.69 -11.25
CA LEU A 17 6.54 -12.77 -10.87
C LEU A 17 6.02 -11.55 -10.12
N ILE A 18 4.87 -10.97 -10.52
CA ILE A 18 4.25 -9.85 -9.81
C ILE A 18 3.83 -10.27 -8.40
N ASP A 19 3.20 -11.44 -8.26
CA ASP A 19 2.78 -11.96 -6.97
C ASP A 19 3.96 -12.26 -6.03
N ASP A 20 5.07 -12.76 -6.58
CA ASP A 20 6.30 -13.03 -5.82
C ASP A 20 6.97 -11.73 -5.37
N VAL A 21 7.10 -10.76 -6.28
CA VAL A 21 7.65 -9.42 -6.01
C VAL A 21 6.84 -8.71 -4.91
N ALA A 22 5.51 -8.75 -4.99
CA ALA A 22 4.63 -8.09 -4.02
C ALA A 22 4.68 -8.73 -2.62
N ARG A 23 4.93 -10.04 -2.51
CA ARG A 23 4.92 -10.75 -1.22
C ARG A 23 6.28 -10.87 -0.54
N ARG A 24 7.36 -10.81 -1.31
CA ARG A 24 8.71 -11.16 -0.83
C ARG A 24 9.73 -10.01 -0.94
N ASP A 25 9.29 -8.82 -1.37
CA ASP A 25 10.18 -7.70 -1.73
C ASP A 25 11.37 -8.18 -2.58
N GLU A 26 11.04 -9.03 -3.56
CA GLU A 26 12.00 -9.51 -4.55
C GLU A 26 12.14 -8.47 -5.66
N ARG A 27 13.37 -8.28 -6.16
CA ARG A 27 13.66 -7.34 -7.24
C ARG A 27 14.11 -8.12 -8.48
N VAL A 28 13.46 -7.91 -9.61
CA VAL A 28 13.73 -8.64 -10.86
C VAL A 28 14.29 -7.71 -11.93
N THR A 29 15.52 -7.95 -12.37
CA THR A 29 16.15 -7.26 -13.50
C THR A 29 15.83 -8.00 -14.79
N ILE A 30 15.22 -7.29 -15.75
CA ILE A 30 14.84 -7.80 -17.05
C ILE A 30 15.97 -7.50 -18.04
N THR A 31 16.38 -8.50 -18.81
CA THR A 31 17.37 -8.35 -19.88
C THR A 31 16.78 -8.56 -21.27
N LYS A 32 17.28 -7.80 -22.25
CA LYS A 32 17.01 -7.99 -23.68
C LYS A 32 18.33 -8.14 -24.40
N ARG A 33 18.54 -9.27 -25.09
CA ARG A 33 19.82 -9.61 -25.76
C ARG A 33 21.03 -9.51 -24.80
N GLY A 34 20.86 -10.03 -23.58
CA GLY A 34 21.90 -10.03 -22.53
C GLY A 34 22.15 -8.68 -21.86
N ARG A 35 21.46 -7.60 -22.25
CA ARG A 35 21.61 -6.27 -21.63
C ARG A 35 20.45 -5.98 -20.68
N PRO A 36 20.69 -5.48 -19.46
CA PRO A 36 19.64 -5.01 -18.56
C PRO A 36 18.85 -3.86 -19.19
N THR A 37 17.51 -3.94 -19.14
CA THR A 37 16.62 -2.93 -19.75
C THR A 37 15.54 -2.40 -18.83
N ALA A 38 15.13 -3.16 -17.82
CA ALA A 38 14.10 -2.75 -16.87
C ALA A 38 14.24 -3.50 -15.55
N VAL A 39 13.63 -2.97 -14.49
CA VAL A 39 13.56 -3.61 -13.17
C VAL A 39 12.10 -3.63 -12.72
N ILE A 40 11.64 -4.76 -12.19
CA ILE A 40 10.37 -4.90 -11.48
C ILE A 40 10.68 -5.00 -9.98
N MET A 41 9.94 -4.26 -9.17
CA MET A 41 9.98 -4.26 -7.70
C MET A 41 8.58 -4.02 -7.16
N SER A 42 8.38 -4.23 -5.85
CA SER A 42 7.09 -4.00 -5.22
C SER A 42 6.75 -2.50 -5.24
N HIS A 43 5.46 -2.19 -5.18
CA HIS A 43 5.03 -0.78 -5.11
C HIS A 43 5.57 -0.11 -3.84
N ASP A 44 5.52 -0.81 -2.71
CA ASP A 44 5.98 -0.31 -1.43
C ASP A 44 7.50 -0.09 -1.41
N GLU A 45 8.27 -0.95 -2.07
CA GLU A 45 9.72 -0.77 -2.25
C GLU A 45 10.02 0.47 -3.11
N ALA A 46 9.31 0.66 -4.22
CA ALA A 46 9.47 1.85 -5.06
C ALA A 46 9.10 3.13 -4.29
N ALA A 47 7.96 3.15 -3.59
CA ALA A 47 7.54 4.29 -2.77
C ALA A 47 8.52 4.59 -1.64
N SER A 48 9.11 3.56 -1.02
CA SER A 48 10.13 3.73 0.03
C SER A 48 11.44 4.33 -0.51
N LEU A 49 11.83 3.97 -1.74
CA LEU A 49 12.97 4.59 -2.41
C LEU A 49 12.69 6.06 -2.72
N ASP A 50 11.51 6.36 -3.26
CA ASP A 50 11.14 7.74 -3.59
C ASP A 50 11.11 8.62 -2.34
N ALA A 51 10.53 8.15 -1.23
CA ALA A 51 10.55 8.84 0.05
C ALA A 51 11.99 9.07 0.58
N THR A 52 12.88 8.09 0.38
CA THR A 52 14.30 8.23 0.75
C THR A 52 14.99 9.28 -0.11
N LEU A 53 14.75 9.27 -1.42
CA LEU A 53 15.30 10.25 -2.35
C LEU A 53 14.77 11.67 -2.06
N GLU A 54 13.50 11.79 -1.68
CA GLU A 54 12.90 13.06 -1.25
C GLU A 54 13.65 13.63 -0.05
N ILE A 55 13.85 12.84 1.01
CA ILE A 55 14.61 13.26 2.19
C ILE A 55 16.06 13.65 1.82
N MET A 56 16.71 12.86 0.95
CA MET A 56 18.09 13.08 0.54
C MET A 56 18.26 14.26 -0.43
N SER A 57 17.18 14.69 -1.10
CA SER A 57 17.21 15.77 -2.09
C SER A 57 17.50 17.13 -1.45
N ASP A 58 17.22 17.30 -0.15
CA ASP A 58 17.64 18.44 0.66
C ASP A 58 18.93 18.09 1.44
N PRO A 59 20.10 18.58 1.01
CA PRO A 59 21.37 18.28 1.68
C PRO A 59 21.44 18.84 3.11
N GLY A 60 20.74 19.95 3.39
CA GLY A 60 20.72 20.59 4.71
C GLY A 60 19.95 19.73 5.71
N PHE A 61 18.74 19.31 5.32
CA PHE A 61 17.90 18.40 6.10
C PHE A 61 18.58 17.04 6.30
N TYR A 62 19.13 16.45 5.24
CA TYR A 62 19.84 15.18 5.35
C TYR A 62 21.07 15.26 6.27
N ALA A 63 21.84 16.36 6.20
CA ALA A 63 22.96 16.57 7.10
C ALA A 63 22.51 16.72 8.57
N GLU A 64 21.37 17.33 8.82
CA GLU A 64 20.77 17.42 10.16
C GLU A 64 20.40 16.05 10.72
N ILE A 65 19.73 15.20 9.93
CA ILE A 65 19.41 13.81 10.31
C ILE A 65 20.70 13.08 10.70
N LEU A 66 21.77 13.18 9.90
CA LEU A 66 23.04 12.52 10.21
C LEU A 66 23.75 13.08 11.45
N ARG A 67 23.63 14.38 11.72
CA ARG A 67 24.18 14.99 12.95
C ARG A 67 23.42 14.49 14.18
N ASN A 68 22.09 14.53 14.12
CA ASN A 68 21.23 14.10 15.23
C ASN A 68 21.36 12.60 15.50
N ARG A 69 21.39 11.75 14.47
CA ARG A 69 21.66 10.30 14.62
C ARG A 69 22.97 10.05 15.38
N ARG A 70 24.06 10.72 14.99
CA ARG A 70 25.34 10.62 15.69
C ARG A 70 25.28 11.16 17.13
N ALA A 71 24.45 12.16 17.40
CA ALA A 71 24.26 12.67 18.76
C ALA A 71 23.53 11.64 19.64
N LEU A 72 22.49 10.99 19.11
CA LEU A 72 21.77 9.89 19.76
C LEU A 72 22.69 8.72 20.07
N ASP A 73 23.49 8.26 19.09
CA ASP A 73 24.44 7.16 19.26
C ASP A 73 25.49 7.44 20.36
N ARG A 74 25.76 8.73 20.64
CA ARG A 74 26.67 9.19 21.71
C ARG A 74 25.96 9.48 23.03
N GLY A 75 24.69 9.11 23.18
CA GLY A 75 23.90 9.33 24.39
C GLY A 75 23.52 10.78 24.65
N ARG A 76 23.58 11.66 23.64
CA ARG A 76 23.14 13.07 23.75
C ARG A 76 21.66 13.26 23.42
N GLY A 77 20.92 12.16 23.27
CA GLY A 77 19.47 12.17 23.08
C GLY A 77 18.73 12.52 24.36
N ARG A 78 17.55 13.08 24.20
CA ARG A 78 16.57 13.26 25.28
C ARG A 78 15.33 12.46 24.91
N ALA A 79 14.89 11.59 25.81
CA ALA A 79 13.60 10.93 25.70
C ALA A 79 12.53 11.85 26.26
N TYR A 80 11.39 11.91 25.59
CA TYR A 80 10.19 12.61 26.03
C TYR A 80 9.03 11.65 25.85
N GLU A 81 8.12 11.59 26.81
CA GLU A 81 6.83 10.96 26.58
C GLU A 81 5.98 11.86 25.67
N LEU A 82 5.03 11.26 24.95
CA LEU A 82 4.22 12.01 23.99
C LEU A 82 3.45 13.17 24.67
N ASP A 83 2.94 12.92 25.89
CA ASP A 83 2.21 13.90 26.69
C ASP A 83 3.12 15.03 27.19
N ASP A 84 4.39 14.75 27.48
CA ASP A 84 5.37 15.79 27.86
C ASP A 84 5.70 16.74 26.70
N LEU A 85 5.57 16.26 25.45
CA LEU A 85 5.94 16.99 24.25
C LEU A 85 4.78 17.82 23.67
N PHE A 86 3.56 17.28 23.71
CA PHE A 86 2.37 17.90 23.13
C PHE A 86 1.35 18.39 24.18
N GLY A 87 1.51 18.04 25.45
CA GLY A 87 0.50 18.22 26.49
C GLY A 87 -0.71 17.28 26.31
N GLU A 88 -1.58 17.23 27.32
CA GLU A 88 -2.82 16.42 27.32
C GLU A 88 -3.78 16.76 26.16
N GLU A 89 -3.63 17.93 25.54
CA GLU A 89 -4.47 18.39 24.43
C GLU A 89 -4.13 17.70 23.09
N GLY A 90 -2.93 17.09 22.97
CA GLY A 90 -2.48 16.39 21.76
C GLY A 90 -3.00 14.96 21.60
N SER A 91 -3.50 14.32 22.66
CA SER A 91 -3.87 12.89 22.65
C SER A 91 -5.32 12.62 22.21
N THR A 92 -6.17 13.64 22.16
CA THR A 92 -7.62 13.45 21.95
C THR A 92 -8.07 13.33 20.48
N ALA A 93 -7.14 13.47 19.52
CA ALA A 93 -7.48 13.55 18.10
C ALA A 93 -7.29 12.24 17.31
N ARG A 94 -7.85 11.09 17.75
CA ARG A 94 -8.33 10.03 16.81
C ARG A 94 -9.22 8.93 17.41
N ALA A 95 -10.34 9.27 18.03
CA ALA A 95 -11.43 8.30 18.19
C ALA A 95 -12.15 8.12 16.84
N LYS A 96 -11.91 7.00 16.14
CA LYS A 96 -12.65 6.63 14.92
C LYS A 96 -14.11 6.36 15.32
N PRO A 97 -15.13 7.04 14.76
CA PRO A 97 -16.52 6.76 15.13
C PRO A 97 -16.87 5.35 14.66
N THR A 98 -17.09 4.43 15.61
CA THR A 98 -17.65 3.12 15.30
C THR A 98 -19.05 3.35 14.76
N ARG A 99 -19.25 3.18 13.45
CA ARG A 99 -20.60 3.03 12.89
C ARG A 99 -21.25 1.83 13.58
N ARG A 100 -22.16 2.11 14.53
CA ARG A 100 -23.10 1.12 15.04
C ARG A 100 -23.97 0.68 13.86
N ALA A 101 -23.67 -0.49 13.30
CA ALA A 101 -24.60 -1.20 12.45
C ALA A 101 -25.84 -1.54 13.30
N ALA A 102 -26.94 -0.85 13.05
CA ALA A 102 -28.22 -1.19 13.64
C ALA A 102 -28.62 -2.60 13.17
N ALA A 103 -28.60 -3.56 14.09
CA ALA A 103 -29.19 -4.86 13.89
C ALA A 103 -30.71 -4.70 13.72
N ARG A 104 -31.22 -4.84 12.50
CA ARG A 104 -32.63 -5.15 12.28
C ARG A 104 -32.83 -6.64 12.50
N SER A 105 -33.24 -6.99 13.71
CA SER A 105 -33.84 -8.28 14.02
C SER A 105 -35.26 -8.35 13.46
N GLY A 106 -35.56 -9.37 12.67
CA GLY A 106 -36.93 -9.72 12.28
C GLY A 106 -36.94 -11.06 11.56
N ARG A 107 -37.41 -12.10 12.25
CA ARG A 107 -37.53 -13.47 11.73
C ARG A 107 -38.54 -13.57 10.57
N ARG A 108 -38.30 -14.59 9.73
CA ARG A 108 -39.09 -15.09 8.58
C ARG A 108 -40.51 -15.56 8.97
N PRO A 109 -41.40 -15.81 7.99
CA PRO A 109 -41.46 -17.19 7.47
C PRO A 109 -41.61 -17.31 5.94
N CYS A 110 -41.27 -18.51 5.45
CA CYS A 110 -41.55 -18.96 4.09
C CYS A 110 -43.04 -18.85 3.75
N GLY A 111 -43.34 -18.34 2.55
CA GLY A 111 -44.65 -18.34 1.91
C GLY A 111 -44.51 -18.80 0.47
N SER A 112 -45.40 -19.71 0.08
CA SER A 112 -45.42 -20.61 -1.07
C SER A 112 -45.72 -19.97 -2.44
N VAL A 113 -45.19 -20.61 -3.49
CA VAL A 113 -45.61 -20.73 -4.91
C VAL A 113 -46.59 -19.72 -5.53
N SER A 114 -46.23 -19.20 -6.71
CA SER A 114 -46.80 -19.60 -8.02
C SER A 114 -46.37 -18.60 -9.11
N GLY A 115 -46.15 -19.11 -10.32
CA GLY A 115 -45.51 -18.37 -11.40
C GLY A 115 -46.44 -17.41 -12.16
N SER A 116 -45.83 -16.61 -13.03
CA SER A 116 -46.23 -16.53 -14.44
C SER A 116 -45.20 -15.70 -15.20
N SER A 117 -44.92 -16.19 -16.39
CA SER A 117 -44.20 -15.55 -17.49
C SER A 117 -44.67 -14.13 -17.76
N GLY A 118 -43.71 -13.20 -17.92
CA GLY A 118 -43.95 -11.87 -18.46
C GLY A 118 -42.71 -11.40 -19.22
N SER A 119 -42.71 -11.60 -20.54
CA SER A 119 -41.73 -11.06 -21.47
C SER A 119 -41.80 -9.52 -21.50
N CYS A 120 -40.73 -8.83 -21.10
CA CYS A 120 -40.58 -7.39 -21.34
C CYS A 120 -39.56 -7.17 -22.45
N THR A 121 -40.07 -7.10 -23.66
CA THR A 121 -39.41 -6.56 -24.84
C THR A 121 -39.35 -5.03 -24.76
N GLY A 122 -38.22 -4.46 -25.18
CA GLY A 122 -38.16 -3.18 -25.90
C GLY A 122 -38.28 -1.88 -25.09
N GLY A 123 -37.22 -1.07 -25.08
CA GLY A 123 -37.29 0.34 -24.73
C GLY A 123 -35.95 1.05 -24.93
N ARG A 124 -35.92 2.00 -25.86
CA ARG A 124 -34.74 2.64 -26.47
C ARG A 124 -33.96 3.55 -25.52
N ARG A 125 -32.65 3.69 -25.79
CA ARG A 125 -31.81 4.81 -25.32
C ARG A 125 -32.10 6.07 -26.15
N PRO A 126 -32.16 7.27 -25.56
CA PRO A 126 -31.87 8.52 -26.26
C PRO A 126 -30.41 8.96 -26.04
N ASP A 127 -29.98 9.85 -26.95
CA ASP A 127 -28.62 10.30 -27.26
C ASP A 127 -27.84 11.00 -26.13
#